data_AF-A0A353N955-F1
#
_entry.id   AF-A0A353N955-F1
#
_cell.length_a   1.000
_cell.length_b   1.000
_cell.length_c   1.000
_cell.angle_alpha   90.00
_cell.angle_beta   90.00
_cell.angle_gamma   90.00
#
_symmetry.space_group_name_H-M   'P 1'
#
loop_
_entity.id
_entity.type
_entity.pdbx_description
1 polymer ?
#
loop_
_entity_poly.entity_id
_entity_poly.type
_entity_poly.pdbx_seq_one_letter_code
_entity_poly.pdbx_strand_id
1 'polypeptide(L)'
;SEHIPEIIQMVQGLVEKGHAYVLEEDVYFAIDSFPEYGKLSGRQLEEMMSGARVDVDHRKRNLMDFALWKAAKPGEPSWESPWGKGRPGWHIECSAMS
;
A
#
# COMPACT_ATOMS: atom_id res chain seq x y z
N SER A 1 8.70 -15.05 -2.32
CA SER A 1 7.42 -14.87 -3.05
C SER A 1 6.32 -15.82 -2.56
N GLU A 2 6.54 -16.61 -1.50
CA GLU A 2 5.52 -17.54 -0.97
C GLU A 2 4.35 -16.83 -0.28
N HIS A 3 4.50 -15.55 0.09
CA HIS A 3 3.48 -14.77 0.80
C HIS A 3 2.64 -13.84 -0.10
N ILE A 4 2.84 -13.88 -1.42
CA ILE A 4 2.12 -12.98 -2.34
C ILE A 4 0.60 -13.20 -2.29
N PRO A 5 0.07 -14.45 -2.29
CA PRO A 5 -1.37 -14.67 -2.15
C PRO A 5 -1.95 -14.08 -0.86
N GLU A 6 -1.25 -14.22 0.26
CA GLU A 6 -1.65 -13.69 1.58
C GLU A 6 -1.64 -12.17 1.59
N ILE A 7 -0.63 -11.54 0.96
CA ILE A 7 -0.57 -10.09 0.78
C ILE A 7 -1.77 -9.63 -0.05
N ILE A 8 -2.08 -10.28 -1.18
CA ILE A 8 -3.22 -9.93 -2.03
C ILE A 8 -4.53 -10.03 -1.23
N GLN A 9 -4.73 -11.14 -0.50
CA GLN A 9 -5.91 -11.34 0.34
C GLN A 9 -6.04 -10.27 1.43
N MET A 10 -4.94 -9.90 2.08
CA MET A 10 -4.92 -8.83 3.08
C MET A 10 -5.33 -7.49 2.46
N VAL A 11 -4.78 -7.15 1.29
CA VAL A 11 -5.11 -5.91 0.59
C VAL A 11 -6.58 -5.90 0.15
N GLN A 12 -7.10 -7.01 -0.37
CA GLN A 12 -8.53 -7.14 -0.70
C GLN A 12 -9.40 -6.88 0.54
N GLY A 13 -9.07 -7.50 1.67
CA GLY A 13 -9.80 -7.28 2.93
C GLY A 13 -9.75 -5.83 3.42
N LEU A 14 -8.64 -5.11 3.19
CA LEU A 14 -8.54 -3.68 3.50
C LEU A 14 -9.40 -2.83 2.57
N VAL A 15 -9.46 -3.17 1.28
CA VAL A 15 -10.33 -2.49 0.31
C VAL A 15 -11.80 -2.70 0.66
N GLU A 16 -12.20 -3.93 0.97
CA GLU A 16 -13.58 -4.28 1.37
C GLU A 16 -14.01 -3.56 2.65
N LYS A 17 -13.10 -3.39 3.61
CA LYS A 17 -13.35 -2.65 4.86
C LYS A 17 -13.34 -1.13 4.69
N GLY A 18 -13.03 -0.62 3.49
CA GLY A 18 -12.92 0.82 3.23
C GLY A 18 -11.65 1.46 3.77
N HIS A 19 -10.64 0.65 4.13
CA HIS A 19 -9.34 1.13 4.60
C HIS A 19 -8.31 1.29 3.49
N ALA A 20 -8.61 0.78 2.29
CA ALA A 20 -7.80 0.95 1.12
C ALA A 20 -8.67 1.28 -0.10
N TYR A 21 -8.07 1.86 -1.13
CA TYR A 21 -8.75 2.15 -2.38
C TYR A 21 -7.85 1.86 -3.57
N VAL A 22 -8.51 1.47 -4.66
CA VAL A 22 -7.87 1.29 -5.97
C VAL A 22 -7.79 2.63 -6.66
N LEU A 23 -6.63 2.92 -7.23
CA LEU A 23 -6.38 4.05 -8.10
C LEU A 23 -5.73 3.51 -9.38
N GLU A 24 -6.54 3.39 -10.43
CA GLU A 24 -6.17 2.67 -11.66
C GLU A 24 -5.76 1.21 -11.36
N GLU A 25 -4.47 0.90 -11.45
CA GLU A 25 -3.89 -0.43 -11.20
C GLU A 25 -3.11 -0.49 -9.86
N ASP A 26 -3.05 0.62 -9.14
CA ASP A 26 -2.41 0.74 -7.83
C ASP A 26 -3.44 0.62 -6.70
N VAL A 27 -3.00 0.15 -5.53
CA VAL A 27 -3.81 0.14 -4.31
C VAL A 27 -3.11 0.90 -3.20
N TYR A 28 -3.83 1.84 -2.60
CA TYR A 28 -3.34 2.70 -1.53
C TYR A 28 -4.13 2.49 -0.24
N PHE A 29 -3.44 2.52 0.90
CA PHE A 29 -4.06 2.60 2.21
C PHE A 29 -4.51 4.03 2.48
N ALA A 30 -5.78 4.21 2.83
CA ALA A 30 -6.34 5.51 3.20
C ALA A 30 -6.01 5.79 4.67
N ILE A 31 -5.04 6.67 4.95
CA ILE A 31 -4.58 6.90 6.33
C ILE A 31 -5.71 7.44 7.22
N ASP A 32 -6.58 8.27 6.65
CA ASP A 32 -7.70 8.89 7.35
C ASP A 32 -8.79 7.87 7.73
N SER A 33 -8.81 6.70 7.09
CA SER A 33 -9.76 5.63 7.38
C SER A 33 -9.46 4.91 8.70
N PHE A 34 -8.25 5.05 9.23
CA PHE A 34 -7.81 4.40 10.45
C PHE A 34 -7.18 5.45 11.38
N PRO A 35 -7.97 6.19 12.17
CA PRO A 35 -7.47 7.25 13.06
C PRO A 35 -6.49 6.78 14.14
N GLU A 36 -6.41 5.45 14.35
CA GLU A 36 -5.44 4.84 15.26
C GLU A 36 -4.08 4.60 14.58
N TYR A 37 -4.02 4.72 13.25
CA TYR A 37 -2.78 4.64 12.48
C TYR A 37 -1.83 5.74 12.94
N GLY A 38 -0.72 5.36 13.60
CA GLY A 38 0.26 6.29 14.17
C GLY A 38 0.14 6.55 15.67
N LYS A 39 -0.95 6.14 16.35
CA LYS A 39 -1.09 6.34 17.81
C LYS A 39 -0.09 5.56 18.65
N LEU A 40 0.33 4.38 18.19
CA LEU A 40 1.33 3.55 18.88
C LEU A 40 2.77 3.81 18.39
N SER A 41 2.92 4.50 17.26
CA SER A 41 4.19 4.57 16.53
C SER A 41 4.47 5.98 16.03
N GLY A 42 4.47 6.99 16.91
CA GLY A 42 4.76 8.38 16.54
C GLY A 42 6.04 8.59 15.70
N ARG A 43 6.93 7.59 15.62
CA ARG A 43 8.09 7.53 14.71
C ARG A 43 7.81 6.98 13.30
N GLN A 44 6.88 6.03 13.13
CA GLN A 44 6.65 5.39 11.82
C GLN A 44 6.03 6.36 10.80
N LEU A 45 5.20 7.30 11.23
CA LEU A 45 4.59 8.27 10.32
C LEU A 45 5.64 9.20 9.67
N GLU A 46 6.61 9.67 10.47
CA GLU A 46 7.74 10.49 10.01
C GLU A 46 8.71 9.72 9.10
N GLU A 47 8.97 8.45 9.40
CA GLU A 47 9.76 7.57 8.52
C GLU A 47 9.02 7.28 7.20
N MET A 48 7.69 7.12 7.25
CA MET A 48 6.82 6.99 6.08
C MET A 48 6.84 8.26 5.21
N MET A 49 6.84 9.45 5.84
CA MET A 49 7.00 10.74 5.16
C MET A 49 8.38 10.91 4.52
N SER A 50 9.43 10.40 5.14
CA SER A 50 10.81 10.47 4.62
C SER A 50 10.96 9.66 3.32
N GLY A 51 10.31 8.49 3.24
CA GLY A 51 10.23 7.66 2.04
C GLY A 51 9.27 8.17 0.95
N ALA A 52 8.22 8.91 1.34
CA ALA A 52 7.25 9.53 0.42
C ALA A 52 7.83 10.69 -0.42
N ARG A 53 9.12 11.04 -0.25
CA ARG A 53 9.84 11.97 -1.12
C ARG A 53 10.04 11.46 -2.56
N VAL A 54 9.69 10.20 -2.83
CA VAL A 54 9.70 9.60 -4.17
C VAL A 54 8.29 9.70 -4.76
N ASP A 55 8.09 10.74 -5.57
CA ASP A 55 6.92 11.00 -6.42
C ASP A 55 5.59 11.24 -5.69
N VAL A 56 5.23 12.52 -5.55
CA VAL A 56 3.92 12.93 -5.02
C VAL A 56 2.85 12.65 -6.08
N ASP A 57 2.16 11.53 -5.96
CA ASP A 57 1.01 11.25 -6.83
C ASP A 57 -0.20 12.10 -6.39
N HIS A 58 -0.43 13.20 -7.11
CA HIS A 58 -1.53 14.14 -6.86
C HIS A 58 -2.93 13.54 -7.06
N ARG A 59 -3.04 12.34 -7.62
CA ARG A 59 -4.32 11.64 -7.81
C ARG A 59 -4.77 10.90 -6.54
N LYS A 60 -3.90 10.78 -5.53
CA LYS A 60 -4.24 10.21 -4.22
C LYS A 60 -5.28 11.08 -3.51
N ARG A 61 -6.13 10.43 -2.71
CA ARG A 61 -7.11 11.11 -1.85
C ARG A 61 -6.41 11.93 -0.76
N ASN A 62 -5.33 11.39 -0.20
CA ASN A 62 -4.46 12.07 0.75
C ASN A 62 -2.99 11.86 0.35
N LEU A 63 -2.17 12.91 0.45
CA LEU A 63 -0.73 12.85 0.14
C LEU A 63 0.02 11.85 1.03
N MET A 64 -0.53 11.57 2.21
CA MET A 64 0.00 10.66 3.21
C MET A 64 -0.42 9.19 2.96
N ASP A 65 -1.29 8.93 2.00
CA ASP A 65 -1.68 7.57 1.63
C ASP A 65 -0.48 6.83 1.01
N PHE A 66 -0.22 5.62 1.49
CA PHE A 66 0.92 4.81 1.05
C PHE A 66 0.44 3.60 0.24
N ALA A 67 1.30 3.14 -0.67
CA ALA A 67 0.96 2.03 -1.55
C ALA A 67 1.00 0.70 -0.78
N LEU A 68 -0.07 -0.06 -0.93
CA LEU A 68 -0.17 -1.48 -0.55
C LEU A 68 0.19 -2.38 -1.73
N TRP A 69 -0.17 -1.96 -2.93
CA TRP A 69 0.12 -2.63 -4.20
C TRP A 69 0.47 -1.59 -5.25
N LYS A 70 1.51 -1.86 -6.05
CA LYS A 70 1.90 -1.00 -7.17
C LYS A 70 1.84 -1.77 -8.48
N ALA A 71 1.24 -1.17 -9.49
CA ALA A 71 1.29 -1.65 -10.85
C ALA A 71 2.75 -1.80 -11.30
N ALA A 72 3.04 -2.91 -11.99
CA ALA A 72 4.40 -3.23 -12.38
C ALA A 72 4.83 -2.38 -13.59
N LYS A 73 6.04 -1.82 -13.53
CA LYS A 73 6.66 -1.22 -14.71
C LYS A 73 7.30 -2.30 -15.59
N PRO A 74 7.41 -2.08 -16.91
CA PRO A 74 8.09 -3.01 -17.80
C PRO A 74 9.50 -3.35 -17.29
N GLY A 75 9.78 -4.64 -17.11
CA GLY A 75 11.07 -5.14 -16.62
C GLY A 75 11.18 -5.29 -15.10
N GLU A 76 10.17 -4.93 -14.31
CA GLU A 76 10.13 -5.20 -12.87
C GLU A 76 9.54 -6.59 -12.56
N PRO A 77 9.98 -7.27 -11.47
CA PRO A 77 9.28 -8.43 -10.95
C PRO A 77 7.83 -8.11 -10.63
N SER A 78 6.91 -8.96 -11.08
CA SER A 78 5.48 -8.75 -10.91
C SER A 78 4.72 -10.05 -10.72
N TRP A 79 3.59 -9.94 -10.04
CA TRP A 79 2.66 -11.02 -9.74
C TRP A 79 1.25 -10.63 -10.19
N GLU A 80 0.43 -11.63 -10.52
CA GLU A 80 -0.97 -11.42 -10.88
C GLU A 80 -1.80 -11.08 -9.64
N SER A 81 -2.72 -10.14 -9.79
CA SER A 81 -3.63 -9.71 -8.74
C SER A 81 -4.98 -9.27 -9.34
N PRO A 82 -6.03 -9.08 -8.53
CA PRO A 82 -7.30 -8.52 -8.99
C PRO A 82 -7.18 -7.13 -9.64
N TRP A 83 -6.09 -6.40 -9.37
CA TRP A 83 -5.83 -5.05 -9.90
C TRP A 83 -4.84 -5.04 -11.07
N GLY A 84 -4.55 -6.21 -11.64
CA GLY A 84 -3.55 -6.37 -12.70
C GLY A 84 -2.19 -6.84 -12.19
N LYS A 85 -1.18 -6.82 -13.07
CA LYS A 85 0.18 -7.24 -12.70
C LYS A 85 0.86 -6.15 -11.90
N GLY A 86 1.36 -6.53 -10.74
CA GLY A 86 1.99 -5.56 -9.84
C GLY A 86 2.88 -6.22 -8.81
N ARG A 87 3.22 -5.45 -7.78
CA ARG A 87 4.07 -5.87 -6.69
C ARG A 87 3.61 -5.27 -5.37
N PRO A 88 3.94 -5.93 -4.24
CA PRO A 88 3.73 -5.37 -2.92
C PRO A 88 4.34 -3.96 -2.80
N GLY A 89 3.64 -3.07 -2.10
CA GLY A 89 4.18 -1.77 -1.72
C GLY A 89 5.27 -1.92 -0.65
N TRP A 90 6.24 -1.00 -0.62
CA TRP A 90 7.44 -1.08 0.23
C TRP A 90 7.13 -1.33 1.73
N HIS A 91 6.01 -0.82 2.24
CA HIS A 91 5.64 -0.93 3.65
C HIS A 91 4.81 -2.18 3.99
N ILE A 92 4.21 -2.85 3.01
CA ILE A 92 3.33 -4.00 3.29
C ILE A 92 4.12 -5.26 3.63
N GLU A 93 5.35 -5.38 3.12
CA GLU A 93 6.21 -6.53 3.42
C GLU A 93 6.55 -6.58 4.91
N CYS A 94 6.80 -5.43 5.57
CA CYS A 94 7.01 -5.40 7.02
C CYS A 94 5.74 -5.67 7.84
N SER A 95 4.55 -5.25 7.37
CA SER A 95 3.30 -5.46 8.10
C SER A 95 2.73 -6.87 7.95
N ALA A 96 2.99 -7.56 6.83
CA ALA A 96 2.53 -8.94 6.60
C ALA A 96 3.42 -10.00 7.29
N MET A 97 4.64 -9.63 7.70
CA MET A 97 5.61 -10.53 8.34
C MET A 97 5.63 -10.48 9.89
N SER A 98 4.65 -9.83 10.53
CA SER A 98 4.51 -9.80 12.00
C SER A 98 3.51 -10.82 12.52
#